data_AF-A0A924T460-F1
#
_entry.id   AF-A0A924T460-F1
#
_cell.length_a   1.000
_cell.length_b   1.000
_cell.length_c   1.000
_cell.angle_alpha   90.00
_cell.angle_beta   90.00
_cell.angle_gamma   90.00
#
_symmetry.space_group_name_H-M   'P 1'
#
loop_
_entity.id
_entity.type
_entity.pdbx_description
1 polymer ?
#
loop_
_entity_poly.entity_id
_entity_poly.type
_entity_poly.pdbx_seq_one_letter_code
_entity_poly.pdbx_strand_id
1 'polypeptide(L)' 'KRAGMFRPKLRYAHQGGMNPPIIIVHGNSLEHVTDAYKRFLEGRFRKEFDLVGTPLRIQMKTSQNPYADKEKG' A
#
# COMPACT_ATOMS: atom_id res chain seq x y z
N LYS A 1 -6.49 -19.50 10.75
CA LYS A 1 -5.25 -18.93 11.32
C LYS A 1 -5.65 -17.72 12.16
N ARG A 2 -5.59 -17.78 13.50
CA ARG A 2 -5.85 -16.61 14.34
C ARG A 2 -4.71 -15.62 14.10
N ALA A 3 -4.98 -14.56 13.37
CA ALA A 3 -4.07 -13.44 13.30
C ALA A 3 -3.97 -12.88 14.73
N GLY A 4 -2.78 -12.85 15.32
CA GLY A 4 -2.49 -11.83 16.33
C GLY A 4 -2.88 -10.46 15.74
N MET A 5 -3.13 -9.47 16.59
CA MET A 5 -3.72 -8.17 16.27
C MET A 5 -2.86 -7.28 15.33
N PHE A 6 -2.43 -7.81 14.18
CA PHE A 6 -1.70 -7.13 13.12
C PHE A 6 -2.70 -6.34 12.29
N ARG A 7 -3.11 -5.20 12.84
CA ARG A 7 -3.91 -4.21 12.14
C ARG A 7 -3.02 -3.51 11.10
N PRO A 8 -3.32 -3.61 9.79
CA PRO A 8 -2.61 -2.82 8.79
C PRO A 8 -2.64 -1.33 9.16
N LYS A 9 -1.47 -0.68 9.14
CA LYS A 9 -1.35 0.76 9.39
C LYS A 9 -0.76 1.41 8.16
N LEU A 10 -1.61 2.00 7.34
CA LEU A 10 -1.21 2.85 6.22
C LEU A 10 -0.77 4.21 6.79
N ARG A 11 0.45 4.65 6.49
CA ARG A 11 1.11 5.81 7.14
C ARG A 11 1.20 7.01 6.22
N TYR A 12 1.66 6.79 5.00
CA TYR A 12 1.82 7.84 4.00
C TYR A 12 1.71 7.26 2.59
N ALA A 13 1.41 8.10 1.62
CA ALA A 13 1.37 7.72 0.22
C ALA A 13 2.07 8.77 -0.63
N HIS A 14 2.68 8.35 -1.74
CA HIS A 14 3.26 9.26 -2.72
C HIS A 14 3.06 8.72 -4.13
N GLN A 15 3.21 9.62 -5.12
CA GLN A 15 3.16 9.26 -6.53
C GLN A 15 4.46 8.56 -6.94
N GLY A 16 4.37 7.29 -7.33
CA GLY A 16 5.49 6.49 -7.84
C GLY A 16 5.72 6.60 -9.34
N GLY A 17 4.74 7.12 -10.10
CA GLY A 17 4.80 7.24 -11.54
C GLY A 17 3.60 8.00 -12.11
N MET A 18 3.75 8.53 -13.33
CA MET A 18 2.74 9.37 -13.98
C MET A 18 1.94 8.65 -15.08
N ASN A 19 2.57 7.77 -15.87
CA ASN A 19 1.91 7.10 -16.99
C ASN A 19 2.27 5.59 -17.05
N PRO A 20 1.42 4.69 -16.51
CA PRO A 20 0.18 4.99 -15.80
C PRO A 20 0.41 5.61 -14.41
N PRO A 21 -0.55 6.34 -13.82
CA PRO A 21 -0.45 6.83 -12.45
C PRO A 21 -0.23 5.69 -11.45
N ILE A 22 0.81 5.80 -10.61
CA ILE A 22 1.10 4.83 -9.54
C ILE A 22 1.06 5.55 -8.20
N ILE A 23 0.27 5.04 -7.27
CA ILE A 23 0.27 5.49 -5.87
C ILE A 23 0.96 4.41 -5.03
N ILE A 24 2.07 4.78 -4.38
CA ILE A 24 2.78 3.90 -3.46
C ILE A 24 2.37 4.26 -2.05
N VAL A 25 1.73 3.31 -1.36
CA VAL A 25 1.30 3.46 0.03
C VAL A 25 2.27 2.72 0.94
N HIS A 26 2.77 3.42 1.95
CA HIS A 26 3.73 2.91 2.92
C HIS A 26 3.08 2.71 4.27
N GLY A 27 3.58 1.73 5.01
CA GLY A 27 3.00 1.36 6.28
C GLY A 27 3.55 0.09 6.87
N ASN A 28 2.85 -0.41 7.88
CA ASN A 28 3.18 -1.65 8.57
C ASN A 28 2.06 -2.67 8.35
N SER A 29 2.44 -3.93 8.29
CA SER A 29 1.50 -5.05 8.12
C SER A 29 0.60 -4.92 6.89
N LEU A 30 1.13 -4.35 5.80
CA LEU A 30 0.36 -4.09 4.59
C LEU A 30 0.02 -5.37 3.80
N GLU A 31 0.72 -6.46 4.07
CA GLU A 31 0.43 -7.81 3.57
C GLU A 31 -0.96 -8.32 4.00
N HIS A 32 -1.53 -7.74 5.05
CA HIS A 32 -2.87 -8.05 5.53
C HIS A 32 -3.96 -7.12 4.96
N VAL A 33 -3.61 -6.18 4.08
CA VAL A 33 -4.60 -5.38 3.36
C VAL A 33 -5.25 -6.23 2.28
N THR A 34 -6.57 -6.41 2.39
CA THR A 34 -7.36 -7.20 1.44
C THR A 34 -7.44 -6.53 0.08
N ASP A 35 -7.63 -7.32 -0.97
CA ASP A 35 -7.78 -6.80 -2.32
C ASP A 35 -9.05 -5.94 -2.47
N ALA A 36 -10.11 -6.24 -1.71
CA ALA A 36 -11.30 -5.40 -1.63
C ALA A 36 -10.97 -3.98 -1.14
N TYR A 37 -10.13 -3.85 -0.11
CA TYR A 37 -9.70 -2.54 0.39
C TYR A 37 -8.76 -1.83 -0.59
N LYS A 38 -7.88 -2.57 -1.28
CA LYS A 38 -7.05 -1.99 -2.37
C LYS A 38 -7.94 -1.40 -3.48
N ARG A 39 -8.96 -2.13 -3.94
CA ARG A 39 -9.93 -1.65 -4.95
C ARG A 39 -10.73 -0.43 -4.46
N PHE A 40 -11.11 -0.41 -3.18
CA PHE A 40 -11.75 0.76 -2.57
C PHE A 40 -10.84 2.00 -2.63
N LEU A 41 -9.57 1.87 -2.23
CA LEU A 41 -8.60 2.97 -2.32
C LEU A 41 -8.39 3.42 -3.77
N GLU A 42 -8.31 2.48 -4.71
CA GLU A 42 -8.17 2.77 -6.14
C GLU A 42 -9.34 3.61 -6.65
N GLY A 43 -10.58 3.19 -6.35
CA GLY A 43 -11.77 3.96 -6.69
C GLY A 43 -11.80 5.35 -6.03
N ARG A 44 -11.37 5.45 -4.78
CA ARG A 44 -11.32 6.71 -4.04
C ARG A 44 -10.31 7.69 -4.65
N PHE A 45 -9.12 7.24 -4.99
CA PHE A 45 -8.10 8.08 -5.63
C PHE A 45 -8.48 8.46 -7.06
N ARG A 46 -9.05 7.53 -7.84
CA ARG A 46 -9.56 7.85 -9.18
C ARG A 46 -10.61 8.95 -9.15
N LYS A 47 -11.52 8.88 -8.16
CA LYS A 47 -12.56 9.90 -7.96
C LYS A 47 -12.01 11.23 -7.47
N GLU A 48 -11.08 11.22 -6.52
CA GLU A 48 -10.56 12.46 -5.93
C GLU A 48 -9.65 13.26 -6.86
N PHE A 49 -8.93 12.55 -7.76
CA PHE A 49 -8.01 13.16 -8.70
C PHE A 49 -8.57 13.21 -10.14
N ASP A 50 -9.86 12.95 -10.33
CA ASP A 50 -10.54 12.91 -11.63
C ASP A 50 -9.76 12.14 -12.72
N LEU A 51 -9.23 10.98 -12.35
CA LEU A 51 -8.43 10.14 -13.25
C LEU A 51 -9.35 9.35 -14.19
N VAL A 52 -9.62 9.94 -15.35
CA VAL A 52 -10.42 9.35 -16.44
C VAL A 52 -9.51 8.83 -17.55
N GLY A 53 -9.80 7.65 -18.09
CA GLY A 53 -9.11 7.10 -19.26
C GLY A 53 -7.72 6.50 -19.03
N THR A 54 -7.22 6.46 -17.78
CA THR A 54 -5.95 5.81 -17.43
C THR A 54 -6.13 4.79 -16.30
N PRO A 55 -5.51 3.60 -16.37
CA PRO A 55 -5.53 2.66 -15.25
C PRO A 55 -4.70 3.21 -14.08
N LEU A 56 -5.28 3.27 -12.88
CA LEU A 56 -4.55 3.61 -11.65
C LEU A 56 -3.95 2.35 -11.03
N ARG A 57 -2.69 2.40 -10.60
CA ARG A 57 -2.05 1.29 -9.86
C ARG A 57 -1.77 1.71 -8.42
N ILE A 58 -2.08 0.83 -7.48
CA ILE A 58 -1.70 0.98 -6.07
C ILE A 58 -0.66 -0.08 -5.71
N GLN A 59 0.47 0.36 -5.16
CA GLN A 59 1.50 -0.51 -4.62
C GLN A 59 1.60 -0.34 -3.10
N MET A 60 1.71 -1.46 -2.39
CA MET A 60 1.90 -1.47 -0.94
C MET A 60 3.39 -1.70 -0.64
N LYS A 61 4.02 -0.79 0.09
CA LYS A 61 5.42 -0.90 0.50
C LYS A 61 5.51 -0.96 2.03
N THR A 62 5.76 -2.17 2.54
CA THR A 62 6.05 -2.34 3.97
C THR A 62 7.51 -1.94 4.21
N SER A 63 7.75 -1.12 5.23
CA SER A 63 9.11 -0.79 5.64
C SER A 63 9.82 -2.05 6.16
N GLN A 64 10.97 -2.39 5.57
CA GLN A 64 11.82 -3.44 6.12
C GLN A 64 12.55 -2.90 7.35
N ASN A 65 12.57 -3.71 8.42
CA ASN A 65 13.35 -3.41 9.60
C ASN A 65 14.82 -3.75 9.32
N PRO A 66 15.76 -2.78 9.34
CA PRO A 66 17.18 -3.02 9.05
C PRO A 66 17.91 -3.86 10.12
N TYR A 67 17.24 -4.21 11.22
CA TYR A 67 17.78 -5.06 12.29
C TYR A 67 17.22 -6.50 12.26
N ALA A 68 16.28 -6.81 11.38
CA ALA A 68 15.59 -8.11 11.36
C ALA A 68 16.54 -9.30 11.12
N ASP A 69 17.63 -9.09 10.40
CA ASP A 69 18.59 -10.16 10.04
C ASP A 69 19.85 -10.20 10.93
N LYS A 70 19.96 -9.34 11.96
CA LYS A 70 21.17 -9.23 12.79
C LYS A 70 21.25 -10.22 13.98
N GLU A 71 20.29 -11.12 14.16
CA GLU A 71 20.28 -12.08 15.29
C GLU A 71 20.92 -13.46 15.01
N LYS A 72 21.82 -13.55 14.03
CA LYS A 72 22.68 -14.75 13.88
C LYS A 72 24.15 -14.36 14.01
N GLY A 73 24.59 -14.14 15.25
CA GLY A 73 25.98 -13.92 15.64
C GLY A 73 26.22 -14.50 17.02
#